data_AF-Q4JWF5-F1
#
_entry.id   AF-Q4JWF5-F1
#
_cell.length_a   1.000
_cell.length_b   1.000
_cell.length_c   1.000
_cell.angle_alpha   90.00
_cell.angle_beta   90.00
_cell.angle_gamma   90.00
#
_symmetry.space_group_name_H-M   'P 1'
#
loop_
_entity.id
_entity.type
_entity.pdbx_description
1 polymer ?
#
loop_
_entity_poly.entity_id
_entity_poly.type
_entity_poly.pdbx_seq_one_letter_code
_entity_poly.pdbx_strand_id
1 'polypeptide(L)'
;MRLAEDLVELEGCSKWGAAVEIGEKLGIPAHTLNDWLKPNMASSDVEIGAGESTADEVKRLRKEIKELRRANEILKTASAFFAAELDRPTRR
;
A
#
# COMPACT_ATOMS: atom_id res chain seq x y z
N MET A 1 9.32 1.34 10.17
CA MET A 1 9.98 0.06 10.49
C MET A 1 11.40 0.08 9.96
N ARG A 2 11.61 0.08 8.63
CA ARG A 2 12.97 0.19 8.03
C ARG A 2 13.79 1.38 8.57
N LEU A 3 13.20 2.56 8.73
CA LEU A 3 13.89 3.74 9.29
C LEU A 3 14.46 3.55 10.71
N ALA A 4 13.81 2.75 11.55
CA ALA A 4 14.29 2.48 12.92
C ALA A 4 15.38 1.42 12.94
N GLU A 5 15.27 0.42 12.07
CA GLU A 5 16.29 -0.60 11.85
C GLU A 5 17.55 0.03 11.23
N ASP A 6 17.38 0.90 10.22
CA ASP A 6 18.46 1.66 9.59
C ASP A 6 19.18 2.57 10.59
N LEU A 7 18.46 3.22 11.53
CA LEU A 7 19.07 4.05 12.58
C LEU A 7 19.87 3.22 13.60
N VAL A 8 19.37 2.05 14.00
CA VAL A 8 20.09 1.12 14.88
C VAL A 8 21.36 0.59 14.21
N GLU A 9 21.33 0.32 12.90
CA GLU A 9 22.48 -0.15 12.13
C GLU A 9 23.51 0.95 11.83
N LEU A 10 23.06 2.17 11.55
CA LEU A 10 23.95 3.30 11.17
C LEU A 10 24.61 3.97 12.37
N GLU A 11 23.89 4.11 13.49
CA GLU A 11 24.38 4.87 14.65
C GLU A 11 24.79 3.99 15.84
N GLY A 12 24.60 2.67 15.75
CA GLY A 12 24.90 1.73 16.84
C GLY A 12 24.10 1.99 18.12
N CYS A 13 23.01 2.77 18.00
CA CYS A 13 22.17 3.13 19.12
C CYS A 13 21.30 1.94 19.54
N SER A 14 20.96 1.86 20.83
CA SER A 14 20.03 0.83 21.29
C SER A 14 18.68 1.00 20.59
N LYS A 15 17.93 -0.09 20.38
CA LYS A 15 16.57 -0.06 19.80
C LYS A 15 15.65 0.98 20.47
N TRP A 16 15.86 1.23 21.77
CA TRP A 16 15.14 2.26 22.51
C TRP A 16 15.59 3.67 22.14
N GLY A 17 16.89 3.92 22.00
CA GLY A 17 17.43 5.19 21.54
C GLY A 17 16.88 5.61 20.16
N ALA A 18 16.88 4.67 19.21
CA ALA A 18 16.28 4.90 17.88
C ALA A 18 14.78 5.20 17.97
N ALA A 19 14.04 4.49 18.83
CA ALA A 19 12.60 4.72 19.01
C ALA A 19 12.29 6.09 19.64
N VAL A 20 13.14 6.58 20.56
CA VAL A 20 13.00 7.91 21.15
C VAL A 20 13.25 8.99 20.10
N GLU A 21 14.36 8.90 19.37
CA GLU A 21 14.73 9.90 18.38
C GLU A 21 13.73 9.98 17.21
N ILE A 22 13.29 8.83 16.70
CA ILE A 22 12.25 8.78 15.65
C ILE A 22 10.92 9.26 16.21
N GLY A 23 10.62 8.94 17.47
CA GLY A 23 9.41 9.39 18.14
C GLY A 23 9.32 10.90 18.22
N GLU A 24 10.42 11.55 18.59
CA GLU A 24 10.53 13.02 18.62
C GLU A 24 10.38 13.63 17.22
N LYS A 25 11.00 13.04 16.19
CA LYS A 25 10.92 13.53 14.81
C LYS A 25 9.51 13.38 14.21
N LEU A 26 8.77 12.34 14.59
CA LEU A 26 7.45 12.03 14.02
C LEU A 26 6.28 12.46 14.91
N GLY A 27 6.54 12.96 16.13
CA GLY A 27 5.51 13.25 17.12
C GLY A 27 4.79 11.99 17.63
N ILE A 28 5.44 10.83 17.56
CA ILE A 28 4.90 9.54 17.97
C ILE A 28 5.55 9.13 19.29
N PRO A 29 4.80 8.67 20.31
CA PRO A 29 5.40 8.21 21.54
C PRO A 29 6.38 7.04 21.30
N ALA A 30 7.56 7.09 21.93
CA ALA A 30 8.60 6.08 21.78
C ALA A 30 8.13 4.66 22.16
N HIS A 31 7.20 4.54 23.11
CA HIS A 31 6.61 3.26 23.49
C HIS A 31 5.82 2.63 22.34
N THR A 32 5.08 3.43 21.55
CA THR A 32 4.32 2.97 20.39
C THR A 32 5.25 2.47 19.29
N LEU A 33 6.36 3.18 19.06
CA LEU A 33 7.39 2.74 18.12
C LEU A 33 8.10 1.46 18.60
N ASN A 34 8.34 1.34 19.90
CA ASN A 34 8.92 0.14 20.49
C ASN A 34 7.98 -1.06 20.34
N ASP A 35 6.68 -0.88 20.55
CA ASP A 35 5.69 -1.93 20.35
C ASP A 35 5.59 -2.38 18.89
N TRP A 36 5.78 -1.47 17.93
CA TRP A 36 5.89 -1.83 16.51
C TRP A 36 7.21 -2.53 16.19
N LEU A 37 8.33 -2.11 16.81
CA LEU A 37 9.66 -2.69 16.59
C LEU A 37 9.85 -4.05 17.28
N LYS A 38 9.00 -4.40 18.26
CA LYS A 38 8.93 -5.76 18.79
C LYS A 38 8.58 -6.68 17.62
N PRO A 39 9.38 -7.74 17.38
CA PRO A 39 8.98 -8.77 16.42
C PRO A 39 7.68 -9.36 16.93
N ASN A 40 6.56 -8.94 16.36
CA ASN A 40 5.29 -9.57 16.61
C ASN A 40 5.39 -10.92 15.90
N MET A 41 5.81 -11.97 16.63
CA MET A 41 5.84 -13.35 16.12
C MET A 41 4.46 -13.78 15.55
N ALA A 42 3.40 -13.02 15.85
CA ALA A 42 2.06 -13.17 15.31
C ALA A 42 1.86 -12.64 13.88
N SER A 43 2.79 -11.88 13.28
CA SER A 43 2.64 -11.37 11.90
C SER A 43 3.38 -12.20 10.85
N SER A 44 4.13 -13.22 11.26
CA SER A 44 4.80 -14.17 10.36
C SER A 44 4.04 -15.50 10.19
N ASP A 45 3.02 -15.76 11.00
CA ASP A 45 2.17 -16.96 10.89
C ASP A 45 0.70 -16.55 11.05
N VAL A 46 0.19 -15.85 10.02
CA VAL A 46 -1.17 -16.21 9.60
C VAL A 46 -0.95 -17.36 8.65
N GLU A 47 -1.09 -18.59 9.16
CA GLU A 47 -1.31 -19.77 8.34
C GLU A 47 -2.54 -19.50 7.46
N ILE A 48 -2.33 -18.87 6.30
CA ILE A 48 -3.27 -18.88 5.20
C ILE A 48 -3.19 -20.31 4.66
N GLY A 49 -4.00 -21.19 5.23
CA GLY A 49 -4.08 -22.57 4.83
C GLY A 49 -4.20 -22.68 3.31
N ALA A 50 -3.26 -23.38 2.68
CA ALA A 50 -3.33 -23.87 1.30
C ALA A 50 -3.86 -22.86 0.25
N GLY A 51 -3.57 -21.57 0.41
CA GLY A 51 -3.87 -20.52 -0.56
C GLY A 51 -2.59 -20.07 -1.27
N GLU A 52 -2.70 -19.70 -2.55
CA GLU A 52 -1.64 -19.14 -3.39
C GLU A 52 -0.62 -18.28 -2.60
N SER A 53 0.68 -18.44 -2.88
CA SER A 53 1.72 -17.62 -2.23
C SER A 53 1.34 -16.14 -2.31
N THR A 54 1.60 -15.37 -1.26
CA THR A 54 1.29 -13.93 -1.22
C THR A 54 1.88 -13.18 -2.43
N ALA A 55 3.00 -13.67 -2.98
CA ALA A 55 3.58 -13.15 -4.22
C ALA A 55 2.72 -13.42 -5.46
N ASP A 56 2.12 -14.60 -5.55
CA ASP A 56 1.24 -15.01 -6.65
C ASP A 56 -0.09 -14.24 -6.60
N GLU A 57 -0.66 -14.07 -5.41
CA GLU A 57 -1.84 -13.22 -5.20
C GLU A 57 -1.58 -11.78 -5.66
N VAL A 58 -0.45 -11.18 -5.24
CA VAL A 58 -0.08 -9.82 -5.66
C VAL A 58 0.09 -9.73 -7.17
N LYS A 59 0.65 -10.75 -7.81
CA LYS A 59 0.81 -10.80 -9.27
C LYS A 59 -0.54 -10.89 -9.98
N ARG A 60 -1.45 -11.74 -9.49
CA ARG A 60 -2.81 -11.89 -10.01
C ARG A 60 -3.59 -10.59 -9.90
N LEU A 61 -3.60 -9.97 -8.73
CA LEU A 61 -4.27 -8.70 -8.48
C LEU A 61 -3.70 -7.57 -9.35
N ARG A 62 -2.37 -7.52 -9.56
CA ARG A 62 -1.75 -6.54 -10.46
C ARG A 62 -2.23 -6.70 -11.91
N LYS A 63 -2.40 -7.94 -12.38
CA LYS A 63 -2.93 -8.21 -13.72
C LYS A 63 -4.39 -7.77 -13.82
N GLU A 64 -5.21 -8.12 -12.85
CA GLU A 64 -6.62 -7.74 -12.79
C GLU A 64 -6.81 -6.22 -12.76
N ILE A 65 -6.07 -5.51 -11.91
CA ILE A 65 -6.10 -4.04 -11.86
C ILE A 65 -5.74 -3.42 -13.22
N LYS A 66 -4.78 -4.00 -13.94
CA LYS A 66 -4.39 -3.51 -15.27
C LYS A 66 -5.52 -3.68 -16.28
N GLU A 67 -6.19 -4.83 -16.28
CA GLU A 67 -7.32 -5.11 -17.16
C GLU A 67 -8.52 -4.23 -16.85
N LEU A 68 -8.86 -4.08 -15.55
CA LEU A 68 -9.93 -3.19 -15.09
C LEU A 68 -9.68 -1.74 -15.49
N ARG A 69 -8.45 -1.24 -15.34
CA ARG A 69 -8.08 0.12 -15.79
C ARG A 69 -8.28 0.29 -17.29
N ARG A 70 -7.85 -0.69 -18.10
CA ARG A 70 -8.04 -0.65 -19.56
C ARG A 70 -9.53 -0.63 -19.92
N ALA A 71 -10.34 -1.47 -19.28
CA ALA A 71 -11.78 -1.51 -19.50
C ALA A 71 -12.43 -0.17 -19.12
N ASN A 72 -12.03 0.41 -17.98
CA ASN A 72 -12.56 1.68 -17.51
C ASN A 72 -12.22 2.83 -18.48
N GLU A 73 -11.02 2.87 -19.04
CA GLU A 73 -10.67 3.86 -20.07
C GLU A 73 -11.53 3.72 -21.33
N ILE A 74 -11.79 2.49 -21.80
CA ILE A 74 -12.71 2.28 -22.92
C ILE A 74 -14.11 2.80 -22.57
N LEU A 75 -14.62 2.47 -21.39
CA LEU A 75 -15.94 2.92 -20.96
C LEU A 75 -16.01 4.45 -20.86
N LYS A 76 -15.00 5.11 -20.28
CA LYS A 76 -14.93 6.58 -20.22
C LYS A 76 -14.93 7.20 -21.61
N THR A 77 -14.13 6.67 -22.55
CA THR A 77 -14.10 7.19 -23.93
C THR A 77 -15.45 7.01 -24.62
N ALA A 78 -16.11 5.86 -24.44
CA ALA A 78 -17.45 5.61 -24.96
C ALA A 78 -18.48 6.57 -24.33
N SER A 79 -18.47 6.75 -23.00
CA SER A 79 -19.35 7.69 -22.31
C SER A 79 -19.15 9.12 -22.80
N ALA A 80 -17.92 9.56 -23.02
CA ALA A 80 -17.62 10.88 -23.57
C ALA A 80 -18.15 11.04 -25.00
N PHE A 81 -18.00 10.02 -25.84
CA PHE A 81 -18.55 10.01 -27.20
C PHE A 81 -20.08 10.13 -27.20
N PHE A 82 -20.77 9.34 -26.38
CA PHE A 82 -22.23 9.39 -26.29
C PHE A 82 -22.73 10.72 -25.72
N ALA A 83 -22.05 11.27 -24.71
CA ALA A 83 -22.37 12.59 -24.18
C ALA A 83 -22.25 13.68 -25.25
N ALA A 84 -21.21 13.63 -26.08
CA ALA A 84 -21.02 14.59 -27.18
C ALA A 84 -22.08 14.48 -28.28
N GLU A 85 -22.58 13.27 -28.57
CA GLU A 85 -23.66 13.08 -29.56
C GLU A 85 -25.01 13.62 -29.04
N LEU A 86 -25.28 13.50 -27.73
CA LEU A 86 -26.49 14.05 -27.11
C LEU A 86 -26.56 15.59 -27.18
N ASP A 87 -25.41 16.27 -27.10
CA ASP A 87 -25.32 17.73 -27.18
C ASP A 87 -25.43 18.27 -28.61
N ARG A 88 -25.47 17.41 -29.64
CA ARG A 88 -25.61 17.84 -31.02
C ARG A 88 -27.09 18.10 -31.35
N PRO A 89 -27.49 19.31 -31.80
CA PRO A 89 -28.86 19.56 -32.20
C PRO A 89 -29.21 18.67 -33.39
N THR A 90 -30.17 17.75 -33.17
CA THR A 90 -30.75 16.95 -34.23
C THR A 90 -31.46 17.90 -35.19
N ARG A 91 -30.87 18.15 -36.37
CA ARG A 91 -31.59 18.80 -37.47
C ARG A 91 -32.66 17.83 -37.94
N ARG A 92 -33.91 18.10 -37.55
CA ARG A 92 -35.10 17.57 -38.21
C ARG A 92 -35.31 18.26 -39.55
#